data_AF-A0A933T2T8-F1
#
_entry.id   AF-A0A933T2T8-F1
#
_cell.length_a   1.000
_cell.length_b   1.000
_cell.length_c   1.000
_cell.angle_alpha   90.00
_cell.angle_beta   90.00
_cell.angle_gamma   90.00
#
_symmetry.space_group_name_H-M   'P 1'
#
loop_
_entity.id
_entity.type
_entity.pdbx_description
1 polymer ?
#
loop_
_entity_poly.entity_id
_entity_poly.type
_entity_poly.pdbx_seq_one_letter_code
_entity_poly.pdbx_strand_id
1 'polypeptide(L)'
;MRDNRVLIDTSVWIAYFKGRDSHIAEKVDSVLKFSDVYVPRVVIAELIQGAKTEKEIAVIEEFVEAFNIIDQTENTWLNAGRLSFSMKRKGATVNIVDCYIAVLANESDCKILTLDEHFKDIRRFFKIDLL
;
A
#
# COMPACT_ATOMS: atom_id res chain seq x y z
N MET A 1 2.78 21.06 5.35
CA MET A 1 1.81 20.87 4.25
C MET A 1 1.39 19.41 4.30
N ARG A 2 0.10 19.11 4.43
CA ARG A 2 -0.41 17.74 4.66
C ARG A 2 -0.58 16.91 3.36
N ASP A 3 -0.29 17.50 2.20
CA ASP A 3 -0.61 16.91 0.88
C ASP A 3 0.47 15.97 0.31
N ASN A 4 1.48 15.62 1.10
CA ASN A 4 2.71 15.01 0.59
C ASN A 4 3.02 13.62 1.17
N ARG A 5 2.06 12.98 1.85
CA ARG A 5 2.22 11.63 2.40
C ARG A 5 1.71 10.60 1.41
N VAL A 6 2.55 9.65 1.05
CA VAL A 6 2.23 8.61 0.07
C VAL A 6 2.47 7.24 0.68
N LEU A 7 1.41 6.44 0.74
CA LEU A 7 1.46 5.03 1.04
C LEU A 7 1.71 4.28 -0.27
N ILE A 8 2.78 3.49 -0.34
CA ILE A 8 3.09 2.68 -1.52
C ILE A 8 2.71 1.22 -1.24
N ASP A 9 1.82 0.69 -2.08
CA ASP A 9 1.32 -0.68 -2.04
C ASP A 9 2.31 -1.71 -2.62
N THR A 10 2.15 -2.98 -2.27
CA THR A 10 2.98 -4.11 -2.70
C THR A 10 3.10 -4.20 -4.22
N SER A 11 2.00 -3.98 -4.95
CA SER A 11 1.99 -4.06 -6.41
C SER A 11 3.03 -3.14 -7.07
N VAL A 12 3.23 -1.93 -6.51
CA VAL A 12 4.19 -0.94 -7.01
C VAL A 12 5.61 -1.34 -6.65
N TRP A 13 5.87 -1.77 -5.41
CA TRP A 13 7.20 -2.24 -5.00
C TRP A 13 7.66 -3.42 -5.85
N ILE A 14 6.78 -4.39 -6.12
CA ILE A 14 7.09 -5.52 -7.00
C ILE A 14 7.46 -5.03 -8.41
N ALA A 15 6.73 -4.07 -8.97
CA ALA A 15 7.02 -3.52 -10.29
C ALA A 15 8.36 -2.76 -10.31
N TYR A 16 8.60 -1.94 -9.29
CA TYR A 16 9.83 -1.18 -9.09
C TYR A 16 11.06 -2.10 -9.01
N PHE A 17 11.04 -3.10 -8.14
CA PHE A 17 12.18 -4.03 -7.98
C PHE A 17 12.43 -4.91 -9.21
N LYS A 18 11.40 -5.20 -10.01
CA LYS A 18 11.59 -5.92 -11.28
C LYS A 18 12.31 -5.08 -12.33
N GLY A 19 12.27 -3.75 -12.24
CA GLY A 19 12.99 -2.83 -13.12
C GLY A 19 12.62 -2.91 -14.61
N ARG A 20 11.45 -3.47 -14.95
CA ARG A 20 11.04 -3.68 -16.34
C ARG A 20 10.28 -2.51 -16.95
N ASP A 21 9.70 -1.66 -16.11
CA ASP A 21 8.89 -0.52 -16.52
C ASP A 21 9.56 0.78 -16.04
N SER A 22 10.13 1.52 -16.99
CA SER A 22 10.83 2.77 -16.70
C SER A 22 9.89 3.85 -16.18
N HIS A 23 8.61 3.84 -16.58
CA HIS A 23 7.65 4.83 -16.13
C HIS A 23 7.29 4.64 -14.65
N ILE A 24 7.11 3.40 -14.22
CA ILE A 24 6.89 3.09 -12.80
C ILE A 24 8.13 3.44 -11.98
N ALA A 25 9.34 3.12 -12.48
CA ALA A 25 10.58 3.50 -11.82
C ALA A 25 10.70 5.01 -11.63
N GLU A 26 10.51 5.80 -12.70
CA GLU A 26 10.55 7.26 -12.64
C GLU A 26 9.48 7.85 -11.71
N LYS A 27 8.27 7.28 -11.70
CA LYS A 27 7.19 7.70 -10.80
C LYS A 27 7.56 7.45 -9.34
N VAL A 28 8.08 6.26 -9.03
CA VAL A 28 8.53 5.92 -7.67
C VAL A 28 9.68 6.81 -7.26
N ASP A 29 10.70 7.02 -8.11
CA ASP A 29 11.83 7.92 -7.84
C ASP A 29 11.36 9.36 -7.56
N SER A 30 10.38 9.86 -8.33
CA SER A 30 9.78 11.17 -8.07
C SER A 30 9.07 11.21 -6.72
N VAL A 31 8.33 10.18 -6.35
CA VAL A 31 7.64 10.11 -5.05
C VAL A 31 8.65 10.05 -3.91
N LEU A 32 9.69 9.23 -4.03
CA LEU A 32 10.78 9.14 -3.06
C LEU A 32 11.51 10.47 -2.86
N LYS A 33 11.66 11.26 -3.92
CA LYS A 33 12.35 12.56 -3.88
C LYS A 33 11.50 13.68 -3.30
N PHE A 34 10.20 13.66 -3.55
CA PHE A 34 9.33 14.80 -3.30
C PHE A 34 8.24 14.55 -2.26
N SER A 35 8.08 13.34 -1.73
CA SER A 35 7.02 12.95 -0.80
C SER A 35 7.52 12.16 0.40
N ASP A 36 6.78 12.24 1.51
CA ASP A 36 7.00 11.38 2.68
C ASP A 36 6.39 10.00 2.39
N VAL A 37 7.24 9.00 2.20
CA VAL A 37 6.81 7.64 1.87
C VAL A 37 6.53 6.83 3.13
N TYR A 38 5.37 6.17 3.12
CA TYR A 38 4.89 5.26 4.16
C TYR A 38 4.70 3.86 3.59
N VAL A 39 5.10 2.85 4.36
CA VAL A 39 4.97 1.45 3.95
C VAL A 39 4.26 0.67 5.05
N PRO A 40 3.08 0.08 4.78
CA PRO A 40 2.40 -0.77 5.75
C PRO A 40 3.23 -2.00 6.09
N ARG A 41 3.19 -2.44 7.36
CA ARG A 41 3.84 -3.70 7.77
C ARG A 41 3.35 -4.91 6.96
N VAL A 42 2.09 -4.93 6.56
CA VAL A 42 1.54 -6.01 5.72
C VAL A 42 2.19 -6.03 4.33
N VAL A 43 2.51 -4.87 3.75
CA VAL A 43 3.20 -4.77 2.46
C VAL A 43 4.60 -5.37 2.54
N ILE A 44 5.32 -5.13 3.64
CA ILE A 44 6.62 -5.79 3.90
C ILE A 44 6.45 -7.32 3.95
N ALA A 45 5.42 -7.80 4.64
CA ALA A 45 5.15 -9.24 4.73
C ALA A 45 4.84 -9.85 3.36
N GLU A 46 4.07 -9.17 2.50
CA GLU A 46 3.78 -9.61 1.14
C GLU A 46 5.03 -9.61 0.24
N LEU A 47 5.91 -8.61 0.38
CA LEU A 47 7.20 -8.59 -0.32
C LEU A 47 8.09 -9.77 0.09
N ILE A 48 8.19 -10.05 1.38
CA ILE A 48 8.95 -11.21 1.88
C ILE A 48 8.32 -12.51 1.39
N GLN A 49 6.99 -12.65 1.44
CA GLN A 49 6.28 -13.81 0.91
C GLN A 49 6.55 -14.03 -0.58
N GLY A 50 6.67 -12.94 -1.36
CA GLY A 50 6.95 -12.98 -2.79
C GLY A 50 8.43 -13.18 -3.15
N ALA A 51 9.34 -13.08 -2.19
CA ALA A 51 10.77 -13.24 -2.41
C ALA A 51 11.13 -14.69 -2.76
N LYS A 52 12.09 -14.85 -3.67
CA LYS A 52 12.55 -16.16 -4.17
C LYS A 52 13.80 -16.65 -3.46
N THR A 53 14.53 -15.75 -2.80
CA THR A 53 15.81 -16.07 -2.15
C THR A 53 15.98 -15.27 -0.87
N GLU A 54 16.75 -15.80 0.07
CA GLU A 54 17.17 -15.09 1.29
C GLU A 54 17.90 -13.78 0.99
N LYS A 55 18.59 -13.68 -0.16
CA LYS A 55 19.22 -12.42 -0.60
C LYS A 55 18.20 -11.34 -0.91
N GLU A 56 17.07 -11.71 -1.54
CA GLU A 56 15.97 -10.78 -1.79
C GLU A 56 15.31 -10.34 -0.47
N ILE A 57 15.16 -11.26 0.49
CA ILE A 57 14.64 -10.95 1.83
C ILE A 57 15.57 -9.96 2.54
N ALA A 58 16.88 -10.19 2.54
CA ALA A 58 17.85 -9.28 3.16
C ALA A 58 17.77 -7.85 2.59
N VAL A 59 17.58 -7.71 1.28
CA VAL A 59 17.36 -6.40 0.63
C VAL A 59 16.05 -5.75 1.08
N ILE A 60 14.98 -6.53 1.24
CA ILE A 60 13.70 -6.04 1.77
C ILE A 60 13.83 -5.63 3.24
N GLU A 61 14.63 -6.33 4.05
CA GLU A 61 14.87 -5.98 5.46
C GLU A 61 15.68 -4.69 5.60
N GLU A 62 16.72 -4.48 4.80
CA GLU A 62 17.44 -3.20 4.73
C GLU A 62 16.52 -2.05 4.31
N PHE A 63 15.59 -2.34 3.39
CA PHE A 63 14.57 -1.39 2.94
C PHE A 63 13.63 -0.96 4.09
N VAL A 64 13.31 -1.83 5.05
CA VAL A 64 12.48 -1.48 6.23
C VAL A 64 13.11 -0.34 7.04
N GLU A 65 14.44 -0.28 7.12
CA GLU A 65 15.14 0.77 7.88
C GLU A 65 15.09 2.15 7.20
N ALA A 66 14.84 2.18 5.89
CA ALA A 66 14.88 3.41 5.08
C ALA A 66 13.53 4.16 5.02
N PHE A 67 12.42 3.53 5.42
CA PHE A 67 11.07 4.07 5.21
C PHE A 67 10.28 4.26 6.50
N ASN A 68 9.24 5.10 6.42
CA ASN A 68 8.29 5.25 7.51
C ASN A 68 7.35 4.04 7.54
N ILE A 69 7.71 3.02 8.31
CA ILE A 69 6.88 1.84 8.49
C ILE A 69 5.69 2.18 9.38
N ILE A 70 4.48 1.88 8.89
CA ILE A 70 3.22 2.13 9.61
C ILE A 70 2.46 0.83 9.85
N ASP A 71 1.67 0.83 10.92
CA ASP A 71 0.89 -0.32 11.35
C ASP A 71 -0.46 0.07 11.92
N GLN A 72 -1.31 -0.93 12.16
CA GLN A 72 -2.66 -0.74 12.68
C GLN A 72 -2.71 0.02 14.01
N THR A 73 -3.82 0.75 14.17
CA THR A 73 -4.36 1.10 15.48
C THR A 73 -5.30 -0.01 15.97
N GLU A 74 -5.82 0.12 17.19
CA GLU A 74 -6.76 -0.84 17.78
C GLU A 74 -7.98 -1.15 16.88
N ASN A 75 -8.44 -0.17 16.09
CA ASN A 75 -9.67 -0.29 15.32
C ASN A 75 -9.46 -0.56 13.82
N THR A 76 -8.24 -0.50 13.30
CA THR A 76 -7.99 -0.55 11.84
C THR A 76 -8.55 -1.83 11.22
N TRP A 77 -8.32 -2.99 11.84
CA TRP A 77 -8.85 -4.27 11.34
C TRP A 77 -10.38 -4.40 11.47
N LEU A 78 -10.97 -3.84 12.53
CA LEU A 78 -12.42 -3.77 12.68
C LEU A 78 -13.05 -2.93 11.57
N ASN A 79 -12.43 -1.79 11.26
CA ASN A 79 -12.83 -0.90 10.17
C ASN A 79 -12.68 -1.59 8.80
N ALA A 80 -11.56 -2.28 8.56
CA ALA A 80 -11.33 -3.05 7.34
C ALA A 80 -12.38 -4.16 7.14
N GLY A 81 -12.72 -4.88 8.21
CA GLY A 81 -13.78 -5.89 8.18
C GLY A 81 -15.15 -5.31 7.86
N ARG A 82 -15.49 -4.15 8.45
CA ARG A 82 -16.75 -3.43 8.14
C ARG A 82 -16.79 -2.96 6.69
N LEU A 83 -15.68 -2.45 6.16
CA LEU A 83 -15.56 -2.05 4.76
C LEU A 83 -15.77 -3.24 3.83
N SER A 84 -15.03 -4.33 4.03
CA SER A 84 -15.14 -5.56 3.24
C SER A 84 -16.57 -6.12 3.26
N PHE A 85 -17.21 -6.17 4.44
CA PHE A 85 -18.61 -6.58 4.57
C PHE A 85 -19.56 -5.68 3.77
N SER A 86 -19.41 -4.35 3.87
CA SER A 86 -20.24 -3.37 3.16
C SER A 86 -20.11 -3.51 1.65
N MET A 87 -18.89 -3.68 1.14
CA MET A 87 -18.61 -3.93 -0.28
C MET A 87 -19.26 -5.23 -0.75
N LYS A 88 -19.08 -6.32 -0.01
CA LYS A 88 -19.65 -7.64 -0.33
C LYS A 88 -21.17 -7.59 -0.43
N ARG A 89 -21.84 -6.88 0.48
CA ARG A 89 -23.30 -6.65 0.46
C ARG A 89 -23.79 -5.89 -0.76
N LYS A 90 -22.91 -5.12 -1.41
CA LYS A 90 -23.19 -4.34 -2.62
C LYS A 90 -22.65 -4.99 -3.89
N GLY A 91 -22.27 -6.27 -3.82
CA GLY A 91 -21.84 -7.07 -4.98
C GLY A 91 -20.37 -6.88 -5.38
N ALA A 92 -19.56 -6.18 -4.58
CA ALA A 92 -18.12 -6.02 -4.81
C ALA A 92 -17.33 -6.84 -3.78
N THR A 93 -16.40 -7.68 -4.23
CA THR A 93 -15.52 -8.46 -3.34
C THR A 93 -14.08 -8.08 -3.63
N VAL A 94 -13.35 -7.65 -2.59
CA VAL A 94 -11.93 -7.29 -2.61
C VAL A 94 -11.23 -7.99 -1.46
N ASN A 95 -9.90 -8.12 -1.51
CA ASN A 95 -9.14 -8.72 -0.43
C ASN A 95 -9.31 -7.90 0.86
N ILE A 96 -9.36 -8.57 2.00
CA ILE A 96 -9.41 -7.91 3.31
C ILE A 96 -8.12 -7.12 3.58
N VAL A 97 -6.99 -7.54 3.01
CA VAL A 97 -5.71 -6.81 3.08
C VAL A 97 -5.80 -5.48 2.33
N ASP A 98 -6.39 -5.44 1.13
CA ASP A 98 -6.60 -4.17 0.40
C ASP A 98 -7.54 -3.23 1.17
N CYS A 99 -8.58 -3.79 1.81
CA CYS A 99 -9.44 -3.01 2.71
C CYS A 99 -8.65 -2.45 3.90
N TYR A 100 -7.76 -3.26 4.47
CA TYR A 100 -6.89 -2.85 5.56
C TYR A 100 -5.95 -1.71 5.14
N ILE A 101 -5.27 -1.84 4.00
CA ILE A 101 -4.40 -0.81 3.45
C ILE A 101 -5.18 0.47 3.18
N ALA A 102 -6.40 0.37 2.62
CA ALA A 102 -7.25 1.51 2.36
C ALA A 102 -7.68 2.25 3.65
N VAL A 103 -8.03 1.51 4.70
CA VAL A 103 -8.35 2.09 6.01
C VAL A 103 -7.11 2.75 6.62
N LEU A 104 -5.98 2.05 6.61
CA LEU A 104 -4.73 2.57 7.17
C LEU A 104 -4.26 3.85 6.46
N ALA A 105 -4.42 3.91 5.13
CA ALA A 105 -4.14 5.10 4.34
C ALA A 105 -5.01 6.29 4.77
N ASN A 106 -6.31 6.05 4.97
CA ASN A 106 -7.24 7.08 5.43
C ASN A 106 -6.91 7.55 6.85
N GLU A 107 -6.64 6.63 7.78
CA GLU A 107 -6.25 6.94 9.17
C GLU A 107 -4.93 7.71 9.25
N SER A 108 -4.03 7.51 8.28
CA SER A 108 -2.71 8.13 8.21
C SER A 108 -2.63 9.37 7.32
N ASP A 109 -3.76 9.84 6.78
CA ASP A 109 -3.84 10.95 5.80
C ASP A 109 -2.89 10.75 4.60
N CYS A 110 -2.80 9.53 4.07
CA CYS A 110 -1.94 9.17 2.95
C CYS A 110 -2.72 9.00 1.64
N LYS A 111 -2.13 9.44 0.53
CA LYS A 111 -2.54 8.99 -0.81
C LYS A 111 -1.94 7.61 -1.07
N ILE A 112 -2.68 6.74 -1.75
CA ILE A 112 -2.19 5.40 -2.11
C ILE A 112 -1.63 5.43 -3.53
N LEU A 113 -0.37 5.04 -3.67
CA LEU A 113 0.22 4.67 -4.96
C LEU A 113 0.12 3.15 -5.09
N THR A 114 -0.63 2.69 -6.08
CA THR A 114 -0.90 1.26 -6.33
C THR A 114 -1.05 1.02 -7.84
N LEU A 115 -0.72 -0.20 -8.28
CA LEU A 115 -1.04 -0.70 -9.61
C LEU A 115 -2.26 -1.63 -9.60
N ASP A 116 -2.86 -1.83 -8.42
CA ASP A 116 -4.03 -2.68 -8.25
C ASP A 116 -5.33 -1.88 -8.45
N GLU A 117 -6.12 -2.33 -9.42
CA GLU A 117 -7.41 -1.75 -9.76
C GLU A 117 -8.45 -1.90 -8.63
N HIS A 118 -8.25 -2.84 -7.70
CA HIS A 118 -9.13 -3.04 -6.53
C HIS A 118 -9.29 -1.78 -5.69
N PHE A 119 -8.26 -0.93 -5.59
CA PHE A 119 -8.37 0.34 -4.87
C PHE A 119 -9.30 1.34 -5.56
N LYS A 120 -9.49 1.25 -6.89
CA LYS A 120 -10.50 2.07 -7.59
C LYS A 120 -11.92 1.66 -7.21
N ASP A 121 -12.15 0.36 -6.99
CA ASP A 121 -13.41 -0.15 -6.48
C ASP A 121 -13.63 0.26 -5.03
N ILE A 122 -12.61 0.11 -4.17
CA ILE A 122 -12.67 0.54 -2.76
C ILE A 122 -13.04 2.03 -2.64
N ARG A 123 -12.45 2.90 -3.48
CA ARG A 123 -12.73 4.34 -3.49
C ARG A 123 -14.21 4.69 -3.71
N ARG A 124 -14.99 3.80 -4.33
CA ARG A 124 -16.45 3.99 -4.49
C ARG A 124 -17.23 3.81 -3.19
N PHE A 125 -16.65 3.15 -2.20
CA PHE A 125 -17.30 2.80 -0.92
C PHE A 125 -16.63 3.45 0.29
N PHE A 126 -15.36 3.84 0.18
CA PHE A 126 -14.55 4.36 1.27
C PHE A 126 -13.69 5.53 0.80
N LYS A 127 -13.48 6.51 1.69
CA LYS A 127 -12.75 7.73 1.35
C LYS A 127 -11.25 7.45 1.34
N ILE A 128 -10.69 7.29 0.15
CA ILE A 128 -9.25 7.21 -0.08
C ILE A 128 -8.87 8.09 -1.27
N ASP A 129 -7.64 8.59 -1.24
CA ASP A 129 -7.04 9.33 -2.33
C ASP A 129 -6.01 8.43 -3.04
N LEU A 130 -6.04 8.43 -4.38
CA LEU A 130 -5.11 7.66 -5.22
C LEU A 130 -4.15 8.65 -5.90
N LEU A 131 -2.87 8.27 -6.02
CA LEU A 131 -1.81 9.09 -6.64
C LEU A 131 -1.52 8.73 -8.11
#